data_AF-A0A3D3NI43-F1
#
_entry.id   AF-A0A3D3NI43-F1
#
_cell.length_a   1.000
_cell.length_b   1.000
_cell.length_c   1.000
_cell.angle_alpha   90.00
_cell.angle_beta   90.00
_cell.angle_gamma   90.00
#
_symmetry.space_group_name_H-M   'P 1'
#
loop_
_entity.id
_entity.type
_entity.pdbx_description
1 polymer ?
#
loop_
_entity_poly.entity_id
_entity_poly.type
_entity_poly.pdbx_seq_one_letter_code
_entity_poly.pdbx_strand_id
1 'polypeptide(L)'
;MRWRHRAARLRRAAALLLAAGVATGLAGCGQIGYYGQAVGGHLELMRARVPIDELLRAPATDPDLRRRLAEAQAIRDFASRELGLPDNGSYRSYADLDRRYVVWNVFAAPELSLQAKDWCLLVVGCVK
;
A
#
# COMPACT_ATOMS: atom_id res chain seq x y z
N MET A 1 -56.20 13.25 -2.88
CA MET A 1 -55.47 12.14 -3.54
C MET A 1 -53.97 12.40 -3.83
N ARG A 2 -53.54 13.61 -4.24
CA ARG A 2 -52.14 13.90 -4.65
C ARG A 2 -51.06 13.71 -3.55
N TRP A 3 -51.42 13.76 -2.27
CA TRP A 3 -50.48 13.62 -1.13
C TRP A 3 -50.03 12.17 -0.89
N ARG A 4 -50.94 11.19 -1.03
CA ARG A 4 -50.67 9.75 -0.89
C ARG A 4 -49.71 9.23 -1.97
N HIS A 5 -49.81 9.75 -3.19
CA HIS A 5 -48.90 9.39 -4.29
C HIS A 5 -47.48 9.96 -4.12
N ARG A 6 -47.33 11.14 -3.50
CA ARG A 6 -46.01 11.73 -3.19
C ARG A 6 -45.29 10.96 -2.08
N ALA A 7 -46.01 10.61 -1.01
CA ALA A 7 -45.46 9.80 0.08
C ALA A 7 -45.06 8.38 -0.38
N ALA A 8 -45.84 7.75 -1.25
CA ALA A 8 -45.50 6.45 -1.84
C ALA A 8 -44.28 6.51 -2.77
N ARG A 9 -44.12 7.59 -3.55
CA ARG A 9 -42.94 7.81 -4.40
C ARG A 9 -41.69 8.07 -3.58
N LEU A 10 -41.77 8.86 -2.50
CA LEU A 10 -40.65 9.11 -1.58
C LEU A 10 -40.19 7.85 -0.86
N ARG A 11 -41.13 7.01 -0.38
CA ARG A 11 -40.80 5.71 0.23
C ARG A 11 -40.13 4.74 -0.74
N ARG A 12 -40.59 4.70 -1.99
CA ARG A 12 -39.97 3.87 -3.04
C ARG A 12 -38.58 4.38 -3.42
N ALA A 13 -38.39 5.69 -3.54
CA ALA A 13 -37.08 6.29 -3.80
C ALA A 13 -36.09 6.01 -2.66
N ALA A 14 -36.53 6.16 -1.40
CA ALA A 14 -35.72 5.83 -0.24
C ALA A 14 -35.34 4.33 -0.20
N ALA A 15 -36.29 3.44 -0.50
CA ALA A 15 -36.02 2.00 -0.57
C ALA A 15 -35.03 1.63 -1.69
N LEU A 16 -35.14 2.27 -2.86
CA LEU A 16 -34.20 2.07 -3.98
C LEU A 16 -32.80 2.59 -3.65
N LEU A 17 -32.69 3.74 -3.00
CA LEU A 17 -31.40 4.28 -2.53
C LEU A 17 -30.77 3.38 -1.47
N LEU A 18 -31.58 2.85 -0.54
CA LEU A 18 -31.09 1.92 0.48
C LEU A 18 -30.61 0.61 -0.15
N ALA A 19 -31.39 0.05 -1.09
CA ALA A 19 -31.02 -1.17 -1.81
C ALA A 19 -29.76 -0.99 -2.66
N ALA A 20 -29.62 0.16 -3.33
CA ALA A 20 -28.40 0.51 -4.06
C ALA A 20 -27.19 0.64 -3.13
N GLY A 21 -27.35 1.28 -1.96
CA GLY A 21 -26.30 1.39 -0.95
C GLY A 21 -25.88 0.05 -0.34
N VAL A 22 -26.83 -0.86 -0.12
CA VAL A 22 -26.53 -2.22 0.36
C VAL A 22 -25.81 -3.04 -0.72
N ALA A 23 -26.25 -2.94 -1.98
CA ALA A 23 -25.61 -3.65 -3.09
C ALA A 23 -24.16 -3.18 -3.32
N THR A 24 -23.89 -1.87 -3.24
CA THR A 24 -22.52 -1.33 -3.34
C THR A 24 -21.67 -1.67 -2.11
N GLY A 25 -22.26 -1.66 -0.91
CA GLY A 25 -21.58 -2.09 0.31
C GLY A 25 -21.11 -3.54 0.26
N LEU A 26 -21.96 -4.44 -0.24
CA LEU A 26 -21.63 -5.87 -0.37
C LEU A 26 -20.55 -6.14 -1.43
N ALA A 27 -20.52 -5.37 -2.52
CA ALA A 27 -19.48 -5.49 -3.55
C ALA A 27 -18.09 -5.01 -3.07
N GLY A 28 -18.04 -4.14 -2.06
CA GLY A 28 -16.80 -3.53 -1.56
C GLY A 28 -16.23 -4.11 -0.26
N CYS A 29 -16.97 -4.97 0.46
CA CYS A 29 -16.60 -5.42 1.81
C CYS A 29 -15.16 -5.99 1.93
N GLY A 30 -14.69 -6.75 0.95
CA GLY A 30 -13.32 -7.29 0.96
C GLY A 30 -12.23 -6.25 0.71
N GLN A 31 -12.54 -5.18 -0.04
CA GLN A 31 -11.58 -4.17 -0.44
C GLN A 31 -11.31 -3.15 0.67
N ILE A 32 -12.32 -2.82 1.49
CA ILE A 32 -12.17 -1.86 2.58
C ILE A 32 -11.12 -2.33 3.60
N GLY A 33 -11.17 -3.60 4.00
CA GLY A 33 -10.19 -4.17 4.93
C GLY A 33 -8.77 -4.16 4.36
N TYR A 34 -8.62 -4.51 3.07
CA TYR A 34 -7.34 -4.45 2.37
C TYR A 34 -6.75 -3.03 2.35
N TYR A 35 -7.53 -2.03 1.92
CA TYR A 35 -7.05 -0.65 1.88
C TYR A 35 -6.78 -0.08 3.28
N GLY A 36 -7.61 -0.41 4.27
CA GLY A 36 -7.36 -0.06 5.66
C GLY A 36 -6.02 -0.60 6.17
N GLN A 37 -5.73 -1.87 5.89
CA GLN A 37 -4.44 -2.49 6.22
C GLN A 37 -3.27 -1.82 5.48
N ALA A 38 -3.41 -1.54 4.19
CA ALA A 38 -2.36 -0.91 3.39
C ALA A 38 -2.02 0.51 3.87
N VAL A 39 -3.05 1.33 4.15
CA VAL A 39 -2.89 2.68 4.69
C VAL A 39 -2.28 2.63 6.09
N GLY A 40 -2.78 1.74 6.96
CA GLY A 40 -2.24 1.55 8.30
C GLY A 40 -0.75 1.21 8.28
N GLY A 41 -0.36 0.21 7.49
CA GLY A 41 1.04 -0.20 7.34
C GLY A 41 1.92 0.89 6.72
N HIS A 42 1.41 1.65 5.75
CA HIS A 42 2.15 2.80 5.20
C HIS A 42 2.44 3.86 6.27
N LEU A 43 1.44 4.20 7.10
CA LEU A 43 1.61 5.17 8.18
C LEU A 43 2.57 4.67 9.26
N GLU A 44 2.55 3.38 9.57
CA GLU A 44 3.50 2.74 10.48
C GLU A 44 4.94 2.88 9.99
N LEU A 45 5.21 2.55 8.72
CA LEU A 45 6.52 2.75 8.09
C LEU A 45 6.97 4.21 8.13
N MET A 46 6.07 5.14 7.78
CA MET A 46 6.37 6.56 7.74
C MET A 46 6.70 7.14 9.12
N ARG A 47 6.14 6.56 10.20
CA ARG A 47 6.44 6.93 11.57
C ARG A 47 7.73 6.30 12.09
N ALA A 48 8.01 5.06 11.70
CA ALA A 48 9.19 4.32 12.14
C ALA A 48 10.49 4.72 11.42
N ARG A 49 10.40 5.42 10.29
CA ARG A 49 11.58 5.78 9.49
C ARG A 49 12.55 6.71 10.25
N VAL A 50 13.84 6.41 10.12
CA VAL A 50 14.95 7.21 10.66
C VAL A 50 15.92 7.55 9.51
N PRO A 51 16.47 8.77 9.43
CA PRO A 51 17.51 9.10 8.47
C PRO A 51 18.73 8.18 8.62
N ILE A 52 19.27 7.67 7.52
CA ILE A 52 20.41 6.74 7.59
C ILE A 52 21.63 7.43 8.23
N ASP A 53 21.86 8.71 7.94
CA ASP A 53 22.97 9.49 8.52
C ASP A 53 22.92 9.59 10.05
N GLU A 54 21.71 9.52 10.63
CA GLU A 54 21.53 9.48 12.08
C GLU A 54 21.96 8.12 12.64
N LEU A 55 21.54 7.03 11.99
CA LEU A 55 21.91 5.67 12.37
C LEU A 55 23.42 5.41 12.21
N LEU A 56 24.07 5.98 11.20
CA LEU A 56 25.52 5.82 11.01
C LEU A 56 26.33 6.51 12.12
N ARG A 57 25.81 7.61 12.69
CA ARG A 57 26.43 8.35 13.79
C ARG A 57 26.08 7.80 15.17
N ALA A 58 24.95 7.10 15.30
CA ALA A 58 24.51 6.54 16.56
C ALA A 58 25.41 5.37 17.00
N PRO A 59 26.04 5.44 18.19
CA PRO A 59 26.97 4.40 18.65
C PRO A 59 26.27 3.07 18.91
N ALA A 60 24.98 3.09 19.24
CA ALA A 60 24.16 1.92 19.53
C ALA A 60 23.72 1.14 18.28
N THR A 61 23.93 1.66 17.07
CA THR A 61 23.55 0.96 15.84
C THR A 61 24.41 -0.28 15.66
N ASP A 62 23.76 -1.43 15.44
CA ASP A 62 24.41 -2.70 15.17
C ASP A 62 25.49 -2.57 14.07
N PRO A 63 26.71 -3.12 14.27
CA PRO A 63 27.80 -2.96 13.30
C PRO A 63 27.51 -3.53 11.91
N ASP A 64 26.78 -4.65 11.80
CA ASP A 64 26.44 -5.22 10.49
C ASP A 64 25.39 -4.36 9.78
N LEU A 65 24.39 -3.87 10.52
CA LEU A 65 23.42 -2.91 9.99
C LEU A 65 24.13 -1.64 9.51
N ARG A 66 25.03 -1.07 10.31
CA ARG A 66 25.80 0.13 9.96
C ARG A 66 26.59 -0.05 8.66
N ARG A 67 27.27 -1.19 8.51
CA ARG A 67 28.02 -1.53 7.31
C ARG A 67 27.12 -1.57 6.07
N ARG A 68 25.98 -2.28 6.15
CA ARG A 68 25.02 -2.39 5.04
C ARG A 68 24.41 -1.04 4.65
N LEU A 69 24.08 -0.22 5.63
CA LEU A 69 23.50 1.11 5.40
C LEU A 69 24.52 2.07 4.74
N ALA A 70 25.79 2.03 5.17
CA ALA A 70 26.85 2.81 4.55
C ALA A 70 27.08 2.38 3.09
N GLU A 71 27.08 1.07 2.82
CA GLU A 71 27.19 0.53 1.46
C GLU A 71 26.01 0.96 0.58
N ALA A 72 24.77 0.88 1.09
CA ALA A 72 23.59 1.33 0.37
C ALA A 72 23.63 2.83 0.03
N GLN A 73 24.12 3.68 0.94
CA GLN A 73 24.31 5.10 0.67
C GLN A 73 25.37 5.34 -0.41
N ALA A 74 26.51 4.64 -0.36
CA ALA A 74 27.57 4.76 -1.36
C ALA A 74 27.08 4.35 -2.76
N ILE A 75 26.31 3.26 -2.85
CA ILE A 75 25.69 2.81 -4.10
C ILE A 75 24.70 3.87 -4.62
N ARG A 76 23.86 4.43 -3.75
CA ARG A 76 22.87 5.45 -4.12
C ARG A 76 23.53 6.72 -4.66
N ASP A 77 24.59 7.14 -4.00
CA ASP A 77 25.43 8.27 -4.35
C ASP A 77 26.10 8.07 -5.71
N PHE A 78 26.72 6.91 -5.94
CA PHE A 78 27.29 6.53 -7.23
C PHE A 78 26.22 6.56 -8.33
N ALA A 79 25.06 5.98 -8.10
CA ALA A 79 24.00 5.93 -9.11
C ALA A 79 23.49 7.34 -9.49
N SER A 80 23.51 8.28 -8.55
CA SER A 80 23.11 9.67 -8.84
C SER A 80 24.22 10.43 -9.60
N ARG A 81 25.47 10.30 -9.15
CA ARG A 81 26.61 11.03 -9.75
C ARG A 81 27.06 10.47 -11.09
N GLU A 82 27.20 9.15 -11.20
CA GLU A 82 27.84 8.47 -12.34
C GLU A 82 26.82 7.92 -13.33
N LEU A 83 25.65 7.46 -12.86
CA LEU A 83 24.61 6.88 -13.73
C LEU A 83 23.51 7.88 -14.09
N GLY A 84 23.57 9.12 -13.58
CA GLY A 84 22.60 10.17 -13.87
C GLY A 84 21.19 9.91 -13.33
N LEU A 85 21.03 9.03 -12.34
CA LEU A 85 19.73 8.85 -11.69
C LEU A 85 19.37 10.11 -10.89
N PRO A 86 18.08 10.47 -10.76
CA PRO A 86 17.68 11.66 -10.02
C PRO A 86 18.19 11.61 -8.58
N ASP A 87 18.78 12.67 -8.05
CA ASP A 87 19.16 12.77 -6.63
C ASP A 87 17.94 13.18 -5.81
N ASN A 88 17.27 12.19 -5.22
CA ASN A 88 16.06 12.36 -4.43
C ASN A 88 16.15 11.55 -3.13
N GLY A 89 15.15 11.71 -2.26
CA GLY A 89 15.10 11.05 -0.94
C GLY A 89 15.01 9.51 -0.96
N SER A 90 14.94 8.87 -2.13
CA SER A 90 14.90 7.39 -2.21
C SER A 90 16.15 6.79 -1.61
N TYR A 91 15.96 5.76 -0.79
CA TYR A 91 17.03 5.02 -0.09
C TYR A 91 17.87 5.86 0.90
N ARG A 92 17.34 7.00 1.40
CA ARG A 92 18.02 7.86 2.39
C ARG A 92 17.55 7.66 3.84
N SER A 93 16.54 6.83 4.05
CA SER A 93 15.95 6.52 5.36
C SER A 93 15.74 5.03 5.53
N TYR A 94 15.81 4.55 6.77
CA TYR A 94 15.62 3.16 7.16
C TYR A 94 14.48 3.05 8.17
N ALA A 95 13.66 2.00 8.07
CA ALA A 95 12.66 1.65 9.07
C ALA A 95 12.88 0.19 9.47
N ASP A 96 13.10 -0.06 10.76
CA ASP A 96 13.10 -1.43 11.28
C ASP A 96 11.66 -1.93 11.35
N LEU A 97 11.43 -3.13 10.82
CA LEU A 97 10.10 -3.74 10.71
C LEU A 97 9.83 -4.76 11.81
N ASP A 98 10.83 -5.06 12.64
CA ASP A 98 10.79 -6.13 13.65
C ASP A 98 10.37 -7.49 13.06
N ARG A 99 10.71 -7.71 11.79
CA ARG A 99 10.41 -8.94 11.04
C ARG A 99 11.38 -9.13 9.89
N ARG A 100 11.56 -10.39 9.49
CA ARG A 100 12.57 -10.76 8.48
C ARG A 100 12.24 -10.32 7.05
N TYR A 101 10.97 -10.09 6.71
CA TYR A 101 10.53 -9.82 5.34
C TYR A 101 9.56 -8.64 5.30
N VAL A 102 9.77 -7.72 4.35
CA VAL A 102 8.92 -6.54 4.16
C VAL A 102 7.52 -6.95 3.71
N VAL A 103 7.45 -7.78 2.66
CA VAL A 103 6.21 -8.31 2.05
C VAL A 103 6.44 -9.71 1.48
N TRP A 104 5.35 -10.44 1.29
CA TRP A 104 5.30 -11.69 0.52
C TRP A 104 4.43 -11.47 -0.71
N ASN A 105 4.95 -11.77 -1.89
CA ASN A 105 4.17 -11.72 -3.13
C ASN A 105 3.64 -13.12 -3.43
N VAL A 106 2.32 -13.26 -3.49
CA VAL A 106 1.63 -14.52 -3.78
C VAL A 106 0.85 -14.34 -5.08
N PHE A 107 1.14 -15.18 -6.06
CA PHE A 107 0.47 -15.20 -7.36
C PHE A 107 -0.39 -16.45 -7.46
N ALA A 108 -1.61 -16.31 -7.98
CA ALA A 108 -2.53 -17.43 -8.18
C ALA A 108 -2.60 -17.78 -9.67
N ALA A 109 -2.63 -19.07 -10.01
CA ALA A 109 -2.85 -19.55 -11.37
C ALA A 109 -4.01 -20.58 -11.38
N PRO A 110 -4.74 -20.76 -12.49
CA PRO A 110 -5.65 -21.89 -12.67
C PRO A 110 -4.91 -23.23 -12.53
N GLU A 111 -5.67 -24.28 -12.21
CA GLU A 111 -5.13 -25.65 -12.15
C GLU A 111 -4.44 -26.01 -13.47
N LEU A 112 -3.23 -26.60 -13.36
CA LEU A 112 -2.36 -26.99 -14.48
C LEU A 112 -1.96 -25.85 -15.43
N SER A 113 -1.95 -24.60 -14.96
CA SER A 113 -1.50 -23.43 -15.73
C SER A 113 -0.31 -22.74 -15.07
N LEU A 114 0.59 -22.19 -15.90
CA LEU A 114 1.65 -21.26 -15.48
C LEU A 114 1.26 -19.79 -15.70
N GLN A 115 0.05 -19.53 -16.21
CA GLN A 115 -0.46 -18.17 -16.40
C GLN A 115 -1.08 -17.67 -15.10
N ALA A 116 -0.47 -16.66 -14.49
CA ALA A 116 -1.01 -16.00 -13.31
C ALA A 116 -2.32 -15.26 -13.62
N LYS A 117 -3.22 -15.22 -12.63
CA LYS A 117 -4.49 -14.49 -12.68
C LYS A 117 -4.24 -13.00 -12.54
N ASP A 118 -4.96 -12.21 -13.33
CA ASP A 118 -4.91 -10.76 -13.21
C ASP A 118 -5.79 -10.26 -12.04
N TRP A 119 -5.24 -9.33 -11.27
CA TRP A 119 -5.90 -8.59 -10.20
C TRP A 119 -5.97 -7.12 -10.57
N CYS A 120 -7.17 -6.62 -10.84
CA CYS A 120 -7.37 -5.24 -11.28
C CYS A 120 -7.70 -4.31 -10.10
N LEU A 121 -6.82 -3.33 -9.88
CA LEU A 121 -6.91 -2.30 -8.85
C LEU A 121 -7.30 -0.97 -9.52
N LEU A 122 -8.16 -0.17 -8.85
CA LEU A 122 -8.71 1.06 -9.42
C LEU A 122 -7.64 2.05 -9.92
N VAL A 123 -6.55 2.21 -9.18
CA VAL A 123 -5.48 3.20 -9.48
C VAL A 123 -4.31 2.57 -10.23
N VAL A 124 -3.95 1.32 -9.90
CA VAL A 124 -2.74 0.65 -10.40
C VAL A 124 -3.00 -0.08 -11.74
N GLY A 125 -4.26 -0.37 -12.06
CA GLY A 125 -4.62 -1.22 -13.18
C GLY A 125 -4.51 -2.70 -12.82
N CYS A 126 -4.40 -3.56 -13.83
CA CYS A 126 -4.31 -5.00 -13.64
C CYS A 126 -2.86 -5.44 -13.46
N VAL A 127 -2.60 -6.15 -12.36
CA VAL A 127 -1.32 -6.77 -12.06
C VAL A 127 -1.48 -8.29 -12.07
N LYS A 128 -0.43 -9.00 -12.46
CA LYS A 128 -0.39 -10.47 -12.42
C LYS A 128 -0.36 -11.00 -10.99
#